data_AF-A0A2E9KWD6-F1
#
_entry.id   AF-A0A2E9KWD6-F1
#
_cell.length_a   1.000
_cell.length_b   1.000
_cell.length_c   1.000
_cell.angle_alpha   90.00
_cell.angle_beta   90.00
_cell.angle_gamma   90.00
#
_symmetry.space_group_name_H-M   'P 1'
#
loop_
_entity.id
_entity.type
_entity.pdbx_description
1 polymer ?
#
loop_
_entity_poly.entity_id
_entity_poly.type
_entity_poly.pdbx_seq_one_letter_code
_entity_poly.pdbx_strand_id
1 'polypeptide(L)'
;MVKIKSSKPISKIKKGDKIKVNGKEYEVDAHTVMIDHSENKEMAIDLFDSKEDTDYQLRYFDDRAEDSLQFYELKDILYDSVELEKIEW
;
A
#
# COMPACT_ATOMS: atom_id res chain seq x y z
N MET A 1 -3.01 -12.28 -10.74
CA MET A 1 -3.19 -12.51 -9.29
C MET A 1 -1.92 -12.05 -8.60
N VAL A 2 -2.03 -11.15 -7.62
CA VAL A 2 -0.89 -10.59 -6.89
C VAL A 2 -0.28 -11.67 -6.00
N LYS A 3 1.06 -11.80 -6.01
CA LYS A 3 1.77 -12.69 -5.07
C LYS A 3 2.01 -11.96 -3.75
N ILE A 4 1.30 -12.35 -2.71
CA ILE A 4 1.39 -11.74 -1.38
C ILE A 4 2.24 -12.61 -0.46
N LYS A 5 3.18 -11.99 0.25
CA LYS A 5 3.90 -12.62 1.37
C LYS A 5 3.83 -11.69 2.57
N SER A 6 3.20 -12.14 3.64
CA SER A 6 2.97 -11.33 4.82
C SER A 6 3.55 -12.00 6.07
N SER A 7 4.22 -11.20 6.89
CA SER A 7 4.70 -11.59 8.22
C SER A 7 3.64 -11.36 9.32
N LYS A 8 2.65 -10.50 9.03
CA LYS A 8 1.56 -10.10 9.92
C LYS A 8 0.34 -9.61 9.12
N PRO A 9 -0.86 -9.51 9.74
CA PRO A 9 -2.02 -8.91 9.07
C PRO A 9 -1.73 -7.48 8.58
N ILE A 10 -2.25 -7.12 7.40
CA ILE A 10 -2.04 -5.79 6.81
C ILE A 10 -2.50 -4.66 7.73
N SER A 11 -3.57 -4.88 8.51
CA SER A 11 -4.09 -3.97 9.54
C SER A 11 -3.14 -3.72 10.72
N LYS A 12 -2.04 -4.46 10.81
CA LYS A 12 -0.97 -4.30 11.82
C LYS A 12 0.30 -3.66 11.24
N ILE A 13 0.27 -3.23 9.98
CA ILE A 13 1.29 -2.37 9.40
C ILE A 13 1.19 -0.98 10.02
N LYS A 14 2.33 -0.42 10.38
CA LYS A 14 2.48 0.88 11.04
C LYS A 14 3.67 1.65 10.44
N LYS A 15 3.73 2.94 10.77
CA LYS A 15 4.85 3.82 10.41
C LYS A 15 6.21 3.18 10.75
N GLY A 16 7.15 3.27 9.81
CA GLY A 16 8.50 2.72 9.91
C GLY A 16 8.63 1.24 9.52
N ASP A 17 7.53 0.52 9.28
CA ASP A 17 7.62 -0.81 8.67
C ASP A 17 8.11 -0.70 7.22
N LYS A 18 8.66 -1.80 6.69
CA LYS A 18 9.11 -1.90 5.30
C LYS A 18 8.13 -2.73 4.47
N ILE A 19 7.78 -2.24 3.29
CA ILE A 19 7.01 -2.97 2.29
C ILE A 19 7.85 -3.11 1.03
N LYS A 20 7.87 -4.30 0.45
CA LYS A 20 8.54 -4.56 -0.83
C LYS A 20 7.51 -4.76 -1.93
N VAL A 21 7.47 -3.89 -2.92
CA VAL A 21 6.59 -4.00 -4.10
C VAL A 21 7.45 -4.28 -5.34
N ASN A 22 7.15 -5.37 -6.04
CA ASN A 22 7.87 -5.83 -7.24
C ASN A 22 9.40 -5.84 -7.09
N GLY A 23 9.89 -6.12 -5.88
CA GLY A 23 11.31 -6.17 -5.58
C GLY A 23 11.94 -4.85 -5.10
N LYS A 24 11.23 -3.72 -5.20
CA LYS A 24 11.63 -2.41 -4.66
C LYS A 24 11.08 -2.23 -3.24
N GLU A 25 11.90 -1.70 -2.33
CA GLU A 25 11.55 -1.52 -0.91
C GLU A 25 11.13 -0.07 -0.64
N TYR A 26 10.07 0.08 0.16
CA TYR A 26 9.47 1.34 0.56
C TYR A 26 9.29 1.36 2.08
N GLU A 27 9.30 2.55 2.68
CA GLU A 27 8.98 2.75 4.10
C GLU A 27 7.55 3.23 4.27
N VAL A 28 6.87 2.69 5.28
CA VAL A 28 5.53 3.12 5.65
C VAL A 28 5.60 4.45 6.39
N ASP A 29 4.93 5.47 5.86
CA ASP A 29 4.77 6.73 6.57
C ASP A 29 3.47 6.77 7.39
N ALA A 30 2.36 6.30 6.80
CA ALA A 30 1.05 6.27 7.45
C ALA A 30 0.20 5.09 6.99
N HIS A 31 -0.78 4.74 7.82
CA HIS A 31 -1.81 3.76 7.51
C HIS A 31 -3.16 4.32 7.94
N THR A 32 -3.98 4.68 6.97
CA THR A 32 -5.12 5.59 7.14
C THR A 32 -6.39 5.00 6.54
N VAL A 33 -7.54 5.28 7.16
CA VAL A 33 -8.86 5.06 6.57
C VAL A 33 -9.13 6.23 5.61
N MET A 34 -9.25 5.95 4.32
CA MET A 34 -9.61 6.96 3.32
C MET A 34 -11.11 7.27 3.39
N ILE A 35 -11.93 6.22 3.30
CA ILE A 35 -13.40 6.31 3.29
C ILE A 35 -13.96 5.18 4.14
N ASP A 36 -14.91 5.50 5.01
CA ASP A 36 -15.64 4.52 5.83
C ASP A 36 -17.06 4.37 5.27
N HIS A 37 -17.32 3.23 4.63
CA HIS A 37 -18.62 2.92 4.02
C HIS A 37 -19.56 2.19 5.00
N SER A 38 -19.27 2.22 6.31
CA SER A 38 -19.96 1.48 7.39
C SER A 38 -19.81 -0.05 7.35
N GLU A 39 -19.95 -0.67 6.17
CA GLU A 39 -19.78 -2.12 5.98
C GLU A 39 -18.33 -2.52 5.70
N ASN A 40 -17.58 -1.65 5.02
CA ASN A 40 -16.16 -1.80 4.77
C ASN A 40 -15.47 -0.44 4.69
N LYS A 41 -14.14 -0.47 4.69
CA LYS A 41 -13.29 0.73 4.65
C LYS A 41 -12.33 0.65 3.49
N GLU A 42 -12.22 1.77 2.77
CA GLU A 42 -11.09 2.01 1.89
C GLU A 42 -9.89 2.43 2.74
N MET A 43 -8.83 1.65 2.65
CA MET A 43 -7.60 1.83 3.41
C MET A 43 -6.49 2.28 2.48
N ALA A 44 -5.61 3.13 2.99
CA ALA A 44 -4.36 3.51 2.33
C ALA A 44 -3.18 3.29 3.27
N ILE A 45 -2.10 2.75 2.71
CA ILE A 45 -0.77 2.78 3.31
C ILE A 45 0.07 3.73 2.47
N ASP A 46 0.45 4.85 3.06
CA ASP A 46 1.32 5.83 2.44
C ASP A 46 2.76 5.34 2.58
N LEU A 47 3.45 5.29 1.45
CA LEU A 47 4.75 4.67 1.28
C LEU A 47 5.72 5.68 0.69
N PHE A 48 6.95 5.73 1.20
CA PHE A 48 7.98 6.64 0.73
C PHE A 48 9.20 5.86 0.21
N ASP A 49 9.70 6.26 -0.97
CA ASP A 49 11.02 5.86 -1.44
C ASP A 49 12.05 6.97 -1.22
N SER A 50 12.86 6.79 -0.19
CA SER A 50 13.97 7.70 0.14
C SER A 50 15.05 7.86 -0.95
N LYS A 51 15.11 6.96 -1.94
CA LYS A 51 16.11 7.05 -3.02
C LYS A 51 15.66 7.96 -4.14
N GLU A 52 14.38 7.92 -4.47
CA GLU A 52 13.79 8.68 -5.58
C GLU A 52 13.05 9.93 -5.08
N ASP A 53 12.89 10.08 -3.77
CA ASP A 53 12.14 11.18 -3.12
C ASP A 53 10.70 11.25 -3.64
N THR A 54 10.08 10.07 -3.80
CA THR A 54 8.76 9.88 -4.38
C THR A 54 7.83 9.18 -3.40
N ASP A 55 6.59 9.66 -3.33
CA ASP A 55 5.52 9.06 -2.55
C ASP A 55 4.69 8.07 -3.37
N TYR A 56 4.23 7.04 -2.67
CA TYR A 56 3.44 5.95 -3.21
C TYR A 56 2.28 5.66 -2.27
N GLN A 57 1.26 5.00 -2.80
CA GLN A 57 0.12 4.56 -2.00
C GLN A 57 -0.26 3.13 -2.34
N LEU A 58 -0.38 2.31 -1.31
CA LEU A 58 -1.01 1.00 -1.40
C LEU A 58 -2.43 1.11 -0.88
N ARG A 59 -3.42 0.89 -1.74
CA ARG A 59 -4.84 0.94 -1.39
C ARG A 59 -5.44 -0.45 -1.35
N TYR A 60 -6.41 -0.65 -0.47
CA TYR A 60 -7.16 -1.90 -0.36
C TYR A 60 -8.50 -1.69 0.38
N PHE A 61 -9.41 -2.64 0.25
CA PHE A 61 -10.61 -2.71 1.10
C PHE A 61 -10.36 -3.65 2.27
N ASP A 62 -10.69 -3.22 3.49
CA ASP A 62 -10.36 -3.95 4.73
C ASP A 62 -10.97 -5.36 4.84
N ASP A 63 -12.14 -5.57 4.25
CA ASP A 63 -12.88 -6.85 4.20
C ASP A 63 -12.30 -7.86 3.20
N ARG A 64 -11.51 -7.40 2.22
CA ARG A 64 -10.97 -8.23 1.13
C ARG A 64 -9.58 -7.76 0.70
N ALA A 65 -8.72 -7.49 1.69
CA ALA A 65 -7.43 -6.86 1.46
C ALA A 65 -6.60 -7.60 0.39
N GLU A 66 -6.48 -8.92 0.48
CA GLU A 66 -5.64 -9.72 -0.42
C GLU A 66 -6.08 -9.67 -1.88
N ASP A 67 -7.36 -9.41 -2.15
CA ASP A 67 -7.93 -9.40 -3.50
C ASP A 67 -8.15 -7.98 -4.05
N SER A 68 -7.92 -6.95 -3.24
CA SER A 68 -8.21 -5.55 -3.61
C SER A 68 -7.00 -4.63 -3.63
N LEU A 69 -5.80 -5.18 -3.45
CA LEU A 69 -4.57 -4.39 -3.44
C LEU A 69 -4.33 -3.69 -4.78
N GLN A 70 -4.13 -2.38 -4.69
CA GLN A 70 -3.75 -1.52 -5.81
C GLN A 70 -2.59 -0.63 -5.37
N PHE A 71 -1.61 -0.48 -6.25
CA PHE A 71 -0.40 0.30 -5.98
C PHE A 71 -0.34 1.51 -6.91
N TYR A 72 -0.02 2.66 -6.32
CA TYR A 72 -0.01 3.95 -7.02
C TYR A 72 1.26 4.71 -6.72
N GLU A 73 1.73 5.46 -7.71
CA GLU A 73 2.82 6.42 -7.61
C GLU A 73 2.26 7.84 -7.71
N LEU A 74 2.68 8.74 -6.82
CA LEU A 74 2.33 10.15 -6.93
C LEU A 74 3.21 10.80 -8.01
N LYS A 75 2.58 11.35 -9.05
CA LYS A 75 3.23 12.17 -10.08
C LYS A 75 2.65 13.57 -10.06
N ASP A 76 3.48 14.53 -9.66
CA ASP A 76 3.12 15.92 -9.41
C ASP A 76 1.96 16.08 -8.41
N ILE A 77 0.72 15.93 -8.87
CA ILE A 77 -0.50 16.10 -8.08
C ILE A 77 -1.51 14.94 -8.26
N LEU A 78 -1.20 13.94 -9.09
CA LEU A 78 -2.08 12.82 -9.41
C LEU A 78 -1.41 11.49 -9.11
N TYR A 79 -2.21 10.52 -8.69
CA TYR A 79 -1.75 9.14 -8.49
C TYR A 79 -1.95 8.31 -9.76
N ASP A 80 -0.85 7.81 -10.30
CA ASP A 80 -0.84 6.89 -11.44
C ASP A 80 -0.79 5.44 -10.94
N SER A 81 -1.61 4.57 -11.53
CA SER A 81 -1.60 3.13 -11.21
C SER A 81 -0.29 2.50 -11.69
N VAL A 82 0.34 1.74 -10.80
CA VAL A 82 1.52 0.93 -11.11
C VAL A 82 1.12 -0.54 -11.04
N GLU A 83 1.62 -1.34 -11.97
CA GLU A 83 1.33 -2.78 -11.98
C GLU A 83 1.84 -3.43 -10.69
N LEU A 84 0.99 -4.24 -10.05
CA LEU A 84 1.29 -4.95 -8.82
C LEU A 84 1.39 -6.45 -9.11
N GLU A 85 2.60 -6.97 -9.25
CA GLU A 85 2.81 -8.40 -9.46
C GLU A 85 3.05 -9.13 -8.14
N LYS A 86 3.82 -8.51 -7.25
CA LYS A 86 4.25 -9.11 -5.98
C LYS A 86 4.40 -8.05 -4.89
N ILE A 87 4.01 -8.42 -3.68
CA ILE A 87 4.16 -7.59 -2.49
C ILE A 87 4.60 -8.42 -1.27
N GLU A 88 5.49 -7.86 -0.46
CA GLU A 88 5.99 -8.45 0.77
C GLU A 88 5.97 -7.44 1.93
N TRP A 89 5.51 -7.83 3.11
CA TRP A 89 5.58 -7.06 4.36
C TRP A 89 5.68 -7.97 5.60
#